data_AF-A0A2V8TC63-F1
#
_entry.id   AF-A0A2V8TC63-F1
#
_cell.length_a   1.000
_cell.length_b   1.000
_cell.length_c   1.000
_cell.angle_alpha   90.00
_cell.angle_beta   90.00
_cell.angle_gamma   90.00
#
_symmetry.space_group_name_H-M   'P 1'
#
loop_
_entity.id
_entity.type
_entity.pdbx_description
1 polymer ?
#
loop_
_entity_poly.entity_id
_entity_poly.type
_entity_poly.pdbx_seq_one_letter_code
_entity_poly.pdbx_strand_id
1 'polypeptide(L)'
;MERKLAAPSVAQDLTTIAEGNADPEPSLEPEAVLSRLRHDLNNPLTAISGLAELLLMKEEALSEVGRKRLQMIIDNCARMSQRLKQATLQVSGSASSGASPSDPGRRATE
;
A
#
# COMPACT_ATOMS: atom_id res chain seq x y z
N MET A 1 -65.40 42.43 -6.90
CA MET A 1 -65.31 41.93 -5.51
C MET A 1 -64.94 40.47 -5.58
N GLU A 2 -64.00 39.88 -4.87
CA GLU A 2 -62.88 40.26 -4.02
C GLU A 2 -62.11 38.92 -3.86
N ARG A 3 -60.78 38.97 -3.94
CA ARG A 3 -59.82 38.13 -3.20
C ARG A 3 -60.04 36.61 -3.11
N LYS A 4 -59.04 35.85 -3.58
CA LYS A 4 -57.97 35.38 -2.68
C LYS A 4 -56.81 34.77 -3.47
N LEU A 5 -55.63 35.37 -3.29
CA LEU A 5 -54.34 34.69 -3.39
C LEU A 5 -54.38 33.48 -2.45
N ALA A 6 -54.14 32.30 -2.98
CA ALA A 6 -53.79 31.13 -2.20
C ALA A 6 -52.53 30.52 -2.83
N ALA A 7 -51.37 30.93 -2.30
CA ALA A 7 -50.21 30.06 -2.33
C ALA A 7 -50.39 29.03 -1.20
N PRO A 8 -50.07 27.76 -1.46
CA PRO A 8 -49.50 26.93 -0.43
C PRO A 8 -48.08 26.52 -0.82
N SER A 9 -47.19 26.85 0.10
CA SER A 9 -45.97 26.12 0.49
C SER A 9 -44.94 25.80 -0.58
N VAL A 10 -43.96 26.71 -0.64
CA VAL A 10 -42.55 26.36 -0.79
C VAL A 10 -42.17 25.21 0.14
N ALA A 11 -41.20 24.41 -0.30
CA ALA A 11 -40.46 23.40 0.44
C ALA A 11 -41.17 22.07 0.68
N GLN A 12 -40.92 21.10 -0.21
CA GLN A 12 -40.52 19.73 0.13
C GLN A 12 -40.34 18.93 -1.17
N ASP A 13 -39.24 19.17 -1.88
CA ASP A 13 -38.71 18.15 -2.79
C ASP A 13 -37.22 18.40 -3.13
N LEU A 14 -36.44 18.74 -2.10
CA LEU A 14 -34.99 18.98 -2.21
C LEU A 14 -34.20 18.12 -1.21
N THR A 15 -34.71 16.93 -0.94
CA THR A 15 -34.02 15.90 -0.16
C THR A 15 -34.28 14.53 -0.77
N THR A 16 -33.92 14.34 -2.04
CA THR A 16 -33.33 13.05 -2.42
C THR A 16 -31.96 13.05 -1.78
N ILE A 17 -31.93 12.58 -0.53
CA ILE A 17 -30.70 12.13 0.11
C ILE A 17 -30.20 11.04 -0.84
N ALA A 18 -29.16 11.37 -1.60
CA ALA A 18 -28.30 10.39 -2.22
C ALA A 18 -27.68 9.63 -1.04
N GLU A 19 -28.42 8.63 -0.55
CA GLU A 19 -27.93 7.63 0.37
C GLU A 19 -26.73 7.00 -0.31
N GLY A 20 -25.56 7.37 0.20
CA GLY A 20 -24.28 6.90 -0.25
C GLY A 20 -24.20 5.40 -0.02
N ASN A 21 -24.54 4.63 -1.05
CA ASN A 21 -23.85 3.40 -1.36
C ASN A 21 -22.83 3.72 -2.45
N ALA A 22 -21.84 4.54 -2.11
CA ALA A 22 -20.53 4.31 -2.69
C ALA A 22 -20.09 2.97 -2.11
N ASP A 23 -20.07 1.93 -2.92
CA ASP A 23 -19.36 0.70 -2.56
C ASP A 23 -18.02 1.12 -1.94
N PRO A 24 -17.62 0.58 -0.78
CA PRO A 24 -16.31 0.90 -0.24
C PRO A 24 -15.29 0.58 -1.34
N GLU A 25 -14.66 1.62 -1.88
CA GLU A 25 -13.48 1.50 -2.74
C GLU A 25 -12.61 0.40 -2.12
N PRO A 26 -12.21 -0.64 -2.88
CA PRO A 26 -11.51 -1.76 -2.31
C PRO A 26 -10.23 -1.22 -1.66
N SER A 27 -10.25 -1.07 -0.34
CA SER A 27 -9.11 -0.63 0.43
C SER A 27 -8.09 -1.74 0.30
N LEU A 28 -7.14 -1.56 -0.60
CA LEU A 28 -6.08 -2.53 -0.77
C LEU A 28 -5.32 -2.58 0.55
N GLU A 29 -5.50 -3.67 1.30
CA GLU A 29 -4.80 -3.90 2.56
C GLU A 29 -3.30 -3.64 2.33
N PRO A 30 -2.65 -2.74 3.11
CA PRO A 30 -1.26 -2.35 2.90
C PRO A 30 -0.31 -3.55 2.75
N GLU A 31 -0.60 -4.64 3.47
CA GLU A 31 0.08 -5.94 3.40
C GLU A 31 -0.01 -6.58 2.01
N ALA A 32 -1.19 -6.55 1.40
CA ALA A 32 -1.43 -7.14 0.08
C ALA A 32 -0.71 -6.35 -1.02
N VAL A 33 -0.76 -5.02 -0.96
CA VAL A 33 -0.03 -4.14 -1.88
C VAL A 33 1.47 -4.38 -1.78
N LEU A 34 1.99 -4.43 -0.55
CA LEU A 34 3.42 -4.59 -0.31
C LEU A 34 3.92 -5.99 -0.67
N SER A 35 3.11 -7.03 -0.42
CA SER A 35 3.41 -8.40 -0.82
C SER A 35 3.52 -8.51 -2.35
N ARG A 36 2.58 -7.91 -3.09
CA ARG A 36 2.62 -7.85 -4.55
C ARG A 36 3.82 -7.05 -5.06
N LEU A 37 4.07 -5.87 -4.49
CA LEU A 37 5.23 -5.05 -4.85
C LEU A 37 6.55 -5.81 -4.65
N ARG A 38 6.70 -6.52 -3.53
CA ARG A 38 7.87 -7.35 -3.26
C ARG A 38 8.04 -8.45 -4.30
N HIS A 39 6.96 -9.16 -4.64
CA HIS A 39 6.99 -10.19 -5.67
C HIS A 39 7.43 -9.61 -7.02
N ASP A 40 6.78 -8.53 -7.44
CA ASP A 40 6.97 -7.93 -8.76
C ASP A 40 8.35 -7.28 -8.91
N LEU A 41 8.95 -6.78 -7.81
CA LEU A 41 10.29 -6.20 -7.82
C LEU A 41 11.42 -7.20 -7.58
N ASN A 42 11.21 -8.24 -6.76
CA ASN A 42 12.26 -9.23 -6.51
C ASN A 42 12.64 -9.98 -7.79
N ASN A 43 11.67 -10.30 -8.66
CA ASN A 43 11.95 -10.99 -9.92
C ASN A 43 12.95 -10.24 -10.82
N PRO A 44 12.72 -8.96 -11.21
CA PRO A 44 13.69 -8.20 -11.99
C PRO A 44 14.99 -7.93 -11.22
N LEU A 45 14.96 -7.70 -9.91
CA LEU A 45 16.19 -7.49 -9.12
C LEU A 45 17.09 -8.74 -9.09
N THR A 46 16.49 -9.92 -8.93
CA THR A 46 17.21 -11.20 -9.00
C THR A 46 17.78 -11.43 -10.40
N ALA A 47 17.02 -11.15 -11.46
CA ALA A 47 17.52 -11.28 -12.83
C ALA A 47 18.70 -10.33 -13.11
N ILE A 48 18.61 -9.06 -12.70
CA ILE A 48 19.69 -8.07 -12.86
C ILE A 48 20.93 -8.50 -12.08
N SER A 49 20.79 -8.91 -10.81
CA SER A 49 21.91 -9.38 -9.99
C SER A 49 22.58 -10.60 -10.63
N GLY A 50 21.79 -11.61 -11.01
CA GLY A 50 22.31 -12.84 -11.61
C GLY A 50 23.01 -12.59 -12.94
N LEU A 51 22.49 -11.70 -13.79
CA LEU A 51 23.18 -11.32 -15.03
C LEU A 51 24.49 -10.58 -14.75
N ALA A 52 24.52 -9.66 -13.79
CA ALA A 52 25.73 -8.95 -13.41
C ALA A 52 26.80 -9.89 -12.82
N GLU A 53 26.38 -10.85 -11.99
CA GLU A 53 27.23 -11.92 -11.46
C GLU A 53 27.78 -12.80 -12.58
N LEU A 54 26.94 -13.22 -13.52
CA LEU A 54 27.37 -14.01 -14.68
C LEU A 54 28.40 -13.27 -15.54
N LEU A 55 28.22 -11.96 -15.75
CA LEU A 55 29.19 -11.14 -16.48
C LEU A 55 30.52 -11.06 -15.72
N LEU A 56 30.49 -10.84 -14.40
CA LEU A 56 31.71 -10.84 -13.58
C LEU A 56 32.46 -12.17 -13.63
N MET A 57 31.73 -13.29 -13.67
CA MET A 57 32.30 -14.63 -13.69
C MET A 57 32.82 -15.06 -15.07
N LYS A 58 32.11 -14.71 -16.14
CA LYS A 58 32.35 -15.28 -17.48
C LYS A 58 33.07 -14.34 -18.44
N GLU A 59 33.03 -13.03 -18.21
CA GLU A 59 33.63 -12.06 -19.13
C GLU A 59 35.06 -11.73 -18.70
N GLU A 60 36.03 -12.35 -19.38
CA GLU A 60 37.46 -12.17 -19.12
C GLU A 60 37.92 -10.75 -19.48
N ALA A 61 37.33 -10.13 -20.51
CA ALA A 61 37.72 -8.82 -21.03
C ALA A 61 37.12 -7.62 -20.27
N LEU A 62 36.53 -7.82 -19.10
CA LEU A 62 36.04 -6.72 -18.27
C LEU A 62 37.20 -5.85 -17.75
N SER A 63 37.14 -4.55 -18.05
CA SER A 63 38.00 -3.55 -17.40
C SER A 63 37.73 -3.48 -15.89
N GLU A 64 38.72 -3.02 -15.12
CA GLU A 64 38.57 -2.75 -13.68
C GLU A 64 37.37 -1.85 -13.37
N VAL A 65 37.15 -0.82 -14.19
CA VAL A 65 35.99 0.08 -14.05
C VAL A 65 34.68 -0.68 -14.31
N GLY A 66 34.66 -1.56 -15.31
CA GLY A 66 33.52 -2.43 -15.62
C GLY A 66 33.19 -3.36 -14.45
N ARG A 67 34.20 -4.03 -13.86
CA ARG A 67 34.02 -4.91 -12.69
C ARG A 67 33.45 -4.14 -11.51
N LYS A 68 33.99 -2.96 -11.19
CA LYS A 68 33.47 -2.09 -10.12
C LYS A 68 32.01 -1.68 -10.35
N ARG A 69 31.64 -1.36 -11.59
CA ARG A 69 30.26 -1.00 -11.94
C ARG A 69 29.29 -2.17 -11.77
N LEU A 70 29.67 -3.37 -12.22
CA LEU A 70 28.86 -4.58 -12.01
C LEU A 70 28.71 -4.91 -10.52
N GLN A 71 29.78 -4.79 -9.74
CA GLN A 71 29.69 -4.97 -8.28
C GLN A 71 28.73 -3.96 -7.64
N MET A 72 28.80 -2.68 -8.04
CA MET A 72 27.86 -1.67 -7.55
C MET A 72 26.39 -2.00 -7.90
N ILE A 73 26.14 -2.57 -9.08
CA ILE A 73 24.79 -3.01 -9.50
C ILE A 73 24.29 -4.13 -8.58
N ILE A 74 25.12 -5.15 -8.33
CA ILE A 74 24.80 -6.28 -7.43
C ILE A 74 24.48 -5.75 -6.03
N ASP A 75 25.34 -4.89 -5.49
CA ASP A 75 25.16 -4.31 -4.16
C ASP A 75 23.86 -3.48 -4.07
N ASN A 76 23.52 -2.74 -5.11
CA ASN A 76 22.26 -1.99 -5.18
C ASN A 76 21.04 -2.91 -5.20
N CYS A 77 21.08 -3.99 -5.98
CA CYS A 77 19.99 -4.98 -6.02
C CYS A 77 19.78 -5.64 -4.66
N ALA A 78 20.87 -5.99 -3.97
CA ALA A 78 20.83 -6.53 -2.61
C ALA A 78 20.23 -5.53 -1.61
N ARG A 79 20.68 -4.27 -1.63
CA ARG A 79 20.15 -3.19 -0.79
C ARG A 79 18.65 -2.97 -1.01
N MET A 80 18.20 -2.96 -2.26
CA MET A 80 16.77 -2.80 -2.58
C MET A 80 15.94 -3.96 -2.07
N SER A 81 16.39 -5.20 -2.32
CA SER A 81 15.72 -6.41 -1.83
C SER A 81 15.61 -6.44 -0.30
N GLN A 82 16.65 -5.98 0.40
CA GLN A 82 16.63 -5.86 1.86
C GLN A 82 15.61 -4.82 2.35
N ARG A 83 15.54 -3.65 1.70
CA ARG A 83 14.55 -2.61 2.05
C ARG A 83 13.11 -3.10 1.86
N LEU A 84 12.84 -3.84 0.79
CA LEU A 84 11.52 -4.45 0.55
C LEU A 84 11.15 -5.47 1.63
N LYS A 85 12.12 -6.30 2.05
CA LYS A 85 11.92 -7.24 3.18
C LYS A 85 11.62 -6.50 4.49
N GLN A 86 12.37 -5.45 4.79
CA GLN A 86 12.16 -4.63 6.00
C GLN A 86 10.79 -3.95 6.01
N ALA A 87 10.37 -3.36 4.89
CA ALA A 87 9.05 -2.76 4.77
C ALA A 87 7.95 -3.79 5.05
N THR A 88 8.09 -5.02 4.54
CA THR A 88 7.09 -6.09 4.76
C THR A 88 6.95 -6.41 6.25
N LEU A 89 8.07 -6.47 6.98
CA LEU A 89 8.07 -6.74 8.42
C LEU A 89 7.43 -5.61 9.25
N GLN A 90 7.62 -4.36 8.83
CA GLN A 90 7.04 -3.20 9.52
C GLN A 90 5.51 -3.17 9.42
N VAL A 91 4.96 -3.45 8.24
CA VAL A 91 3.51 -3.47 8.02
C VAL A 91 2.84 -4.59 8.84
N SER A 92 3.41 -5.80 8.84
CA SER A 92 2.91 -6.90 9.67
C SER A 92 3.01 -6.65 11.18
N GLY A 93 3.97 -5.82 11.64
CA GLY A 93 4.12 -5.46 13.05
C GLY A 93 3.08 -4.43 13.53
N SER A 94 2.74 -3.45 12.71
CA SER A 94 1.78 -2.39 13.05
C SER A 94 0.33 -2.88 13.18
N ALA A 95 -0.06 -3.92 12.44
CA ALA A 95 -1.39 -4.53 12.57
C ALA A 95 -1.61 -5.19 13.95
N SER A 96 -0.55 -5.63 14.63
CA SER A 96 -0.64 -6.31 15.93
C SER A 96 -0.82 -5.37 17.14
N SER A 97 -0.46 -4.09 17.01
CA SER A 97 -0.52 -3.11 18.11
C SER A 97 -1.84 -2.34 18.22
N GLY A 98 -2.76 -2.48 17.27
CA GLY A 98 -4.05 -1.76 17.22
C GLY A 98 -5.21 -2.42 17.98
N ALA A 99 -5.05 -3.65 18.45
CA ALA A 99 -6.08 -4.36 19.20
C ALA A 99 -5.97 -4.04 20.71
N SER A 100 -6.47 -2.88 21.14
CA SER A 100 -6.81 -2.69 22.55
C SER A 100 -7.98 -3.63 22.90
N PRO A 101 -7.85 -4.47 23.95
CA PRO A 101 -8.98 -5.25 24.42
C PRO A 101 -9.99 -4.28 25.03
N SER A 102 -11.17 -4.22 24.44
CA SER A 102 -12.33 -3.52 24.95
C SER A 102 -12.58 -3.94 26.40
N ASP A 103 -12.47 -2.97 27.30
CA ASP A 103 -12.82 -3.06 28.73
C ASP A 103 -14.24 -3.63 28.90
N PRO A 104 -14.41 -4.86 29.43
CA PRO A 104 -15.73 -5.40 29.69
C PRO A 104 -16.24 -4.81 31.02
N GLY A 105 -16.97 -3.72 30.90
CA GLY A 105 -18.13 -3.48 31.75
C GLY A 105 -17.84 -3.09 33.20
N ARG A 106 -17.45 -1.82 33.40
CA ARG A 106 -17.75 -1.11 34.64
C ARG A 106 -19.15 -0.49 34.54
N ARG A 107 -20.15 -1.08 35.20
CA ARG A 107 -21.43 -0.48 35.67
C ARG A 107 -22.23 -1.59 36.38
N ALA A 108 -22.94 -1.40 37.49
CA ALA A 108 -23.18 -0.28 38.39
C ALA A 108 -23.89 -0.89 39.64
N THR A 109 -23.81 -0.21 40.79
CA THR A 109 -24.92 0.05 41.75
C THR A 109 -25.92 -1.10 41.98
N GLU A 110 -26.06 -1.69 43.16
CA GLU A 110 -26.48 -1.14 44.46
C GLU A 110 -26.15 -2.15 45.58
#